data_AF-A0A969QIQ7-F1
#
_entry.id   AF-A0A969QIQ7-F1
#
_cell.length_a   1.000
_cell.length_b   1.000
_cell.length_c   1.000
_cell.angle_alpha   90.00
_cell.angle_beta   90.00
_cell.angle_gamma   90.00
#
_symmetry.space_group_name_H-M   'P 1'
#
loop_
_entity.id
_entity.type
_entity.pdbx_description
1 polymer ?
#
loop_
_entity_poly.entity_id
_entity_poly.type
_entity_poly.pdbx_seq_one_letter_code
_entity_poly.pdbx_strand_id
1 'polypeptide(L)'
;MFGLIGHLTSLEHAQSVARELGYPEYADQGLDFWCSAPPQIVDTITVTSATGQQIQGRYVESCFLPEMLATRRIKAATRKIINAMAHAQKHG
;
A
#
# COMPACT_ATOMS: atom_id res chain seq x y z
N MET A 1 -2.81 17.01 -6.53
CA MET A 1 -2.39 15.61 -6.70
C MET A 1 -3.56 14.75 -6.27
N PHE A 2 -3.87 13.63 -6.94
CA PHE A 2 -4.80 12.64 -6.38
C PHE A 2 -4.04 11.49 -5.70
N GLY A 3 -4.67 10.80 -4.76
CA GLY A 3 -4.06 9.68 -4.04
C GLY A 3 -4.88 8.40 -4.21
N LEU A 4 -4.20 7.29 -4.48
CA LEU A 4 -4.76 5.94 -4.45
C LEU A 4 -4.13 5.20 -3.27
N ILE A 5 -4.89 5.02 -2.18
CA ILE A 5 -4.45 4.18 -1.06
C ILE A 5 -4.97 2.77 -1.33
N GLY A 6 -4.06 1.83 -1.49
CA GLY A 6 -4.38 0.45 -1.81
C GLY A 6 -3.85 -0.55 -0.81
N HIS A 7 -4.15 -1.81 -1.09
CA HIS A 7 -3.64 -2.97 -0.37
C HIS A 7 -3.66 -4.19 -1.29
N LEU A 8 -2.84 -5.19 -0.95
CA LEU A 8 -2.78 -6.47 -1.66
C LEU A 8 -3.81 -7.45 -1.08
N THR A 9 -4.11 -8.50 -1.84
CA THR A 9 -5.28 -9.37 -1.56
C THR A 9 -4.96 -10.56 -0.67
N SER A 10 -3.70 -10.94 -0.54
CA SER A 10 -3.20 -11.99 0.35
C SER A 10 -1.72 -11.81 0.62
N LEU A 11 -1.19 -12.49 1.64
CA LEU A 11 0.23 -12.52 1.95
C LEU A 11 1.05 -13.08 0.77
N GLU A 12 0.56 -14.15 0.13
CA GLU A 12 1.22 -14.73 -1.06
C GLU A 12 1.29 -13.72 -2.21
N HIS A 13 0.18 -13.04 -2.49
CA HIS A 13 0.16 -11.99 -3.52
C HIS A 13 1.12 -10.85 -3.15
N ALA A 14 1.18 -10.48 -1.87
CA ALA A 14 2.10 -9.46 -1.38
C ALA A 14 3.58 -9.83 -1.55
N GLN A 15 3.92 -11.08 -1.27
CA GLN A 15 5.26 -11.61 -1.49
C GLN A 15 5.63 -11.68 -2.97
N SER A 16 4.69 -12.08 -3.85
CA SER A 16 4.91 -12.10 -5.30
C SER A 16 5.17 -10.70 -5.84
N VAL A 17 4.29 -9.74 -5.55
CA VAL A 17 4.42 -8.35 -6.02
C VAL A 17 5.68 -7.69 -5.47
N ALA A 18 6.02 -7.91 -4.19
CA ALA A 18 7.28 -7.41 -3.63
C ALA A 18 8.51 -7.96 -4.37
N ARG A 19 8.49 -9.24 -4.77
CA ARG A 19 9.58 -9.84 -5.55
C ARG A 19 9.65 -9.26 -6.96
N GLU A 20 8.52 -9.09 -7.62
CA GLU A 20 8.41 -8.52 -8.97
C GLU A 20 8.88 -7.05 -9.02
N LEU A 21 8.60 -6.28 -7.97
CA LEU A 21 8.99 -4.87 -7.85
C LEU A 21 10.42 -4.67 -7.29
N GLY A 22 11.13 -5.76 -6.96
CA GLY A 22 12.51 -5.67 -6.48
C GLY A 22 12.67 -5.25 -5.02
N TYR A 23 11.69 -5.58 -4.17
CA TYR A 23 11.72 -5.40 -2.71
C TYR A 23 11.93 -6.76 -2.00
N PRO A 24 13.10 -7.41 -2.12
CA PRO A 24 13.35 -8.74 -1.56
C PRO A 24 13.18 -8.78 -0.03
N GLU A 25 13.44 -7.68 0.66
CA GLU A 25 13.26 -7.55 2.10
C GLU A 25 11.79 -7.60 2.55
N TYR A 26 10.84 -7.44 1.63
CA TYR A 26 9.40 -7.63 1.86
C TYR A 26 8.93 -9.02 1.36
N ALA A 27 9.52 -9.51 0.28
CA ALA A 27 9.08 -10.71 -0.45
C ALA A 27 9.19 -12.02 0.34
N ASP A 28 10.10 -12.10 1.30
CA ASP A 28 10.33 -13.32 2.09
C ASP A 28 9.79 -13.20 3.53
N GLN A 29 9.01 -12.15 3.81
CA GLN A 29 8.50 -11.85 5.15
C GLN A 29 7.07 -12.36 5.39
N GLY A 30 6.81 -12.80 6.61
CA GLY A 30 5.49 -13.26 7.05
C GLY A 30 4.57 -12.15 7.55
N LEU A 31 3.32 -12.49 7.91
CA LEU A 31 2.28 -11.53 8.31
C LEU A 31 2.67 -10.58 9.45
N ASP A 32 3.52 -11.03 10.39
CA ASP A 32 4.02 -10.19 11.49
C ASP A 32 4.80 -8.96 11.00
N PHE A 33 5.62 -9.12 9.97
CA PHE A 33 6.34 -8.03 9.35
C PHE A 33 5.39 -7.03 8.67
N TRP A 34 4.42 -7.51 7.90
CA TRP A 34 3.43 -6.65 7.25
C TRP A 34 2.59 -5.85 8.27
N CYS A 35 2.33 -6.42 9.46
CA CYS A 35 1.67 -5.71 10.55
C CYS A 35 2.47 -4.51 11.07
N SER A 36 3.80 -4.51 10.97
CA SER A 36 4.68 -3.42 11.41
C SER A 36 5.16 -2.53 10.25
N ALA A 37 5.14 -3.01 9.00
CA ALA A 37 5.62 -2.29 7.83
C ALA A 37 4.99 -0.89 7.66
N PRO A 38 5.78 0.17 7.37
CA PRO A 38 5.25 1.50 7.13
C PRO A 38 4.57 1.60 5.76
N PRO A 39 3.62 2.54 5.56
CA PRO A 39 3.08 2.81 4.23
C PRO A 39 4.16 3.37 3.30
N GLN A 40 4.06 3.08 2.01
CA GLN A 40 5.03 3.51 1.00
C GLN A 40 4.31 4.09 -0.22
N ILE A 41 4.85 5.19 -0.77
CA ILE A 41 4.49 5.63 -2.13
C ILE A 41 5.33 4.80 -3.09
N VAL A 42 4.69 3.92 -3.86
CA VAL A 42 5.40 2.99 -4.77
C VAL A 42 5.19 3.30 -6.24
N ASP A 43 4.32 4.26 -6.58
CA ASP A 43 4.14 4.70 -7.97
C ASP A 43 3.70 6.17 -8.09
N THR A 44 4.04 6.79 -9.22
CA THR A 44 3.57 8.13 -9.63
C THR A 44 2.82 8.01 -10.95
N ILE A 45 1.56 8.43 -10.96
CA ILE A 45 0.60 8.19 -12.03
C ILE A 45 0.30 9.52 -12.73
N THR A 46 0.37 9.54 -14.05
CA THR A 46 -0.13 10.66 -14.87
C THR A 46 -1.30 10.19 -15.72
N VAL A 47 -2.42 10.89 -15.62
CA VAL A 47 -3.65 10.57 -16.37
C VAL A 47 -4.01 11.75 -17.27
N THR A 48 -4.26 11.47 -18.55
CA THR A 48 -4.77 12.45 -19.50
C THR A 48 -6.24 12.18 -19.76
N SER A 49 -7.09 13.16 -19.46
CA SER A 49 -8.52 13.16 -19.77
C SER A 49 -8.76 13.20 -21.28
N ALA A 50 -9.93 12.73 -21.73
CA ALA A 50 -10.39 12.89 -23.11
C ALA A 50 -10.46 14.37 -23.56
N THR A 51 -10.56 15.31 -22.61
CA THR A 51 -10.51 16.76 -22.87
C THR A 51 -9.08 17.31 -23.07
N GLY A 52 -8.06 16.46 -22.93
CA GLY A 52 -6.64 16.85 -22.95
C GLY A 52 -6.10 17.34 -21.59
N GLN A 53 -6.95 17.49 -20.56
CA GLN A 53 -6.50 17.86 -19.22
C GLN A 53 -5.65 16.75 -18.60
N GLN A 54 -4.48 17.09 -18.05
CA GLN A 54 -3.62 16.16 -17.33
C GLN A 54 -3.75 16.34 -15.82
N ILE A 55 -3.82 15.23 -15.09
CA ILE A 55 -3.74 15.19 -13.63
C ILE A 55 -2.65 14.21 -13.19
N GLN A 56 -2.04 14.49 -12.04
CA GLN A 56 -1.01 13.64 -11.45
C GLN A 56 -1.48 13.09 -10.11
N GLY A 57 -1.09 11.85 -9.83
CA GLY A 57 -1.42 11.15 -8.61
C GLY A 57 -0.33 10.20 -8.17
N ARG A 58 -0.53 9.59 -7.00
CA ARG A 58 0.41 8.64 -6.39
C ARG A 58 -0.33 7.43 -5.82
N TYR A 59 0.27 6.26 -5.95
CA TYR A 59 -0.21 5.05 -5.27
C TYR A 59 0.54 4.88 -3.95
N VAL A 60 -0.22 4.73 -2.86
CA VAL A 60 0.26 4.49 -1.50
C VAL A 60 -0.11 3.06 -1.11
N GLU A 61 0.89 2.19 -0.97
CA GLU A 61 0.71 0.85 -0.41
C GLU A 61 0.54 0.94 1.10
N SER A 62 -0.62 0.54 1.61
CA SER A 62 -0.93 0.60 3.05
C SER A 62 -0.29 -0.52 3.87
N CYS A 63 0.16 -1.59 3.21
CA CYS A 63 0.60 -2.85 3.82
C CYS A 63 -0.50 -3.56 4.64
N PHE A 64 -1.77 -3.20 4.43
CA PHE A 64 -2.88 -4.00 4.96
C PHE A 64 -2.98 -5.32 4.20
N LEU A 65 -3.27 -6.40 4.92
CA LEU A 65 -3.58 -7.70 4.35
C LEU A 65 -4.88 -8.22 4.98
N PRO A 66 -5.81 -8.80 4.20
CA PRO A 66 -7.05 -9.35 4.73
C PRO A 66 -6.85 -10.36 5.86
N GLU A 67 -5.75 -11.12 5.84
CA GLU A 67 -5.35 -12.06 6.87
C GLU A 67 -5.20 -11.40 8.24
N MET A 68 -4.89 -10.09 8.31
CA MET A 68 -4.88 -9.36 9.58
C MET A 68 -6.24 -9.42 10.28
N LEU A 69 -7.35 -9.39 9.53
CA LEU A 69 -8.69 -9.51 10.09
C LEU A 69 -8.97 -10.97 10.50
N ALA A 70 -8.65 -11.93 9.63
CA ALA A 70 -8.87 -13.35 9.90
C ALA A 70 -8.11 -13.84 11.15
N THR A 71 -6.89 -13.35 11.38
CA THR A 71 -6.07 -13.69 12.54
C THR A 71 -6.24 -12.71 13.71
N ARG A 72 -7.32 -11.91 13.74
CA ARG A 72 -7.68 -10.98 14.84
C ARG A 72 -6.63 -9.91 15.17
N ARG A 73 -5.78 -9.55 14.22
CA ARG A 73 -4.79 -8.45 14.34
C ARG A 73 -5.45 -7.10 14.07
N ILE A 74 -6.61 -6.84 14.68
CA ILE A 74 -7.47 -5.69 14.38
C ILE A 74 -6.74 -4.36 14.62
N LYS A 75 -5.97 -4.25 15.71
CA LYS A 75 -5.17 -3.04 15.99
C LYS A 75 -4.11 -2.79 14.91
N ALA A 76 -3.54 -3.85 14.33
CA ALA A 76 -2.58 -3.69 13.22
C ALA A 76 -3.30 -3.17 11.98
N ALA A 77 -4.42 -3.79 11.59
CA ALA A 77 -5.24 -3.35 10.47
C ALA A 77 -5.66 -1.88 10.59
N THR A 78 -6.17 -1.45 11.75
CA THR A 78 -6.53 -0.05 12.00
C THR A 78 -5.33 0.89 11.81
N ARG A 79 -4.15 0.52 12.34
CA ARG A 79 -2.93 1.32 12.15
C ARG A 79 -2.52 1.41 10.68
N LYS A 80 -2.67 0.35 9.87
CA LYS A 80 -2.33 0.39 8.43
C LYS A 80 -3.11 1.49 7.72
N ILE A 81 -4.41 1.56 7.94
CA ILE A 81 -5.28 2.57 7.31
C ILE A 81 -4.94 3.98 7.78
N ILE A 82 -4.88 4.21 9.10
CA ILE A 82 -4.57 5.55 9.65
C ILE A 82 -3.19 6.02 9.21
N ASN A 83 -2.18 5.14 9.24
CA ASN A 83 -0.83 5.49 8.83
C ASN A 83 -0.77 5.81 7.34
N ALA A 84 -1.45 5.05 6.47
CA ALA A 84 -1.49 5.32 5.04
C ALA A 84 -2.16 6.67 4.73
N MET A 85 -3.29 6.98 5.39
CA MET A 85 -3.96 8.28 5.26
C MET A 85 -3.06 9.43 5.74
N ALA A 86 -2.42 9.27 6.90
CA ALA A 86 -1.48 10.27 7.42
C ALA A 86 -0.26 10.43 6.51
N HIS A 87 0.21 9.35 5.90
CA HIS A 87 1.32 9.38 4.95
C HIS A 87 0.94 10.10 3.66
N ALA A 88 -0.24 9.82 3.11
CA ALA A 88 -0.78 10.56 1.96
C ALA A 88 -0.89 12.07 2.28
N GLN A 89 -1.51 12.43 3.41
CA GLN A 89 -1.68 13.83 3.82
C GLN A 89 -0.35 14.57 4.00
N LYS A 90 0.72 13.89 4.44
CA LYS A 90 2.06 14.48 4.54
C LYS A 90 2.69 14.81 3.17
N HIS A 91 2.21 14.19 2.10
CA HIS A 91 2.79 14.29 0.75
C HIS A 91 1.93 15.10 -0.24
N GLY A 92 0.86 15.75 0.25
CA GLY A 92 -0.01 16.66 -0.54
C GLY A 92 -0.91 15.94 -1.54
#